data_AF-A0A142D9V3-F1
#
_entry.id   AF-A0A142D9V3-F1
#
_cell.length_a   1.000
_cell.length_b   1.000
_cell.length_c   1.000
_cell.angle_alpha   90.00
_cell.angle_beta   90.00
_cell.angle_gamma   90.00
#
_symmetry.space_group_name_H-M   'P 1'
#
loop_
_entity.id
_entity.type
_entity.pdbx_description
1 polymer ?
#
loop_
_entity_poly.entity_id
_entity_poly.type
_entity_poly.pdbx_seq_one_letter_code
_entity_poly.pdbx_strand_id
1 'polypeptide(L)'
;MPSGWFYTTKALRGVCDVWEKYGSGLTNLHGATGDIILLGTTSENLQPCFDALSDEAGFDLGGSGSVLRTPSCCVGPARCEWSCIDTLDICNDLTHEFQDELHRPMWPYKFKIKISGCPNDCVAAIARADMPIIGTWRDYLRVDQDEVRKYVAGGFDIQREVIAMCPTWALDWDEKAQELKVKQEECVRCMHCINRMPKAIRPGVERGATILIGGKAPIIKGALLSWVLVPFMKMEPPYTEFKELARKIWEWWDENGRTRERVGELIERLGMAQFLREMGLKPIPQMVFRPRSNPYVFWPPEKRRK
;
A
#
# COMPACT_ATOMS: atom_id res chain seq x y z
N MET A 1 9.80 12.85 -5.35
CA MET A 1 8.97 12.90 -6.58
C MET A 1 7.53 13.22 -6.20
N PRO A 2 6.73 13.85 -7.08
CA PRO A 2 5.31 14.05 -6.83
C PRO A 2 4.53 12.72 -6.77
N SER A 3 3.49 12.67 -5.93
CA SER A 3 2.55 11.55 -5.83
C SER A 3 1.99 11.17 -7.20
N GLY A 4 1.95 9.87 -7.51
CA GLY A 4 1.46 9.34 -8.79
C GLY A 4 2.31 9.67 -10.02
N TRP A 5 3.50 10.25 -9.83
CA TRP A 5 4.45 10.61 -10.90
C TRP A 5 3.87 11.58 -11.95
N PHE A 6 3.03 12.52 -11.53
CA PHE A 6 2.54 13.59 -12.40
C PHE A 6 3.56 14.72 -12.49
N TYR A 7 3.87 15.15 -13.72
CA TYR A 7 4.83 16.23 -13.98
C TYR A 7 4.26 17.26 -14.94
N THR A 8 4.63 18.52 -14.73
CA THR A 8 4.63 19.51 -15.80
C THR A 8 5.99 19.49 -16.50
N THR A 9 6.01 19.91 -17.76
CA THR A 9 7.28 20.06 -18.49
C THR A 9 8.21 21.08 -17.83
N LYS A 10 7.65 22.12 -17.17
CA LYS A 10 8.41 23.09 -16.38
C LYS A 10 9.17 22.43 -15.23
N ALA A 11 8.51 21.57 -14.44
CA ALA A 11 9.14 20.88 -13.32
C ALA A 11 10.29 19.96 -13.78
N LEU A 12 10.08 19.19 -14.86
CA LEU A 12 11.14 18.31 -15.40
C LEU A 12 12.31 19.09 -15.98
N ARG A 13 12.06 20.20 -16.69
CA ARG A 13 13.14 21.05 -17.21
C ARG A 13 13.99 21.62 -16.09
N GLY A 14 13.38 22.11 -15.00
CA GLY A 14 14.13 22.58 -13.84
C GLY A 14 15.08 21.52 -13.27
N VAL A 15 14.62 20.26 -13.13
CA VAL A 15 15.48 19.15 -12.70
C VAL A 15 16.60 18.87 -13.71
N CYS A 16 16.31 18.90 -15.02
CA CYS A 16 17.31 18.71 -16.07
C CYS A 16 18.39 19.81 -16.05
N ASP A 17 17.99 21.08 -15.95
CA ASP A 17 18.90 22.23 -15.96
C ASP A 17 19.89 22.15 -14.79
N VAL A 18 19.40 21.82 -13.59
CA VAL A 18 20.23 21.59 -12.41
C VAL A 18 21.17 20.39 -12.61
N TRP A 19 20.64 19.28 -13.14
CA TRP A 19 21.43 18.05 -13.28
C TRP A 19 22.48 18.08 -14.39
N GLU A 20 22.25 18.84 -15.46
CA GLU A 20 23.26 19.07 -16.50
C GLU A 20 24.43 19.91 -15.96
N LYS A 21 24.15 20.84 -15.05
CA LYS A 21 25.17 21.69 -14.43
C LYS A 21 26.03 20.94 -13.41
N TYR A 22 25.41 20.13 -12.55
CA TYR A 22 26.10 19.53 -11.39
C TYR A 22 26.33 18.03 -11.50
N GLY A 23 25.80 17.35 -12.51
CA GLY A 23 25.85 15.90 -12.63
C GLY A 23 26.30 15.43 -14.01
N SER A 24 26.04 14.15 -14.29
CA SER A 24 26.40 13.49 -15.54
C SER A 24 25.41 13.75 -16.69
N GLY A 25 24.25 14.35 -16.41
CA GLY A 25 23.11 14.39 -17.33
C GLY A 25 22.32 13.06 -17.45
N LEU A 26 22.80 11.96 -16.85
CA LEU A 26 22.11 10.66 -16.89
C LEU A 26 21.13 10.52 -15.74
N THR A 27 19.95 9.94 -16.01
CA THR A 27 18.92 9.70 -14.99
C THR A 27 18.27 8.33 -15.12
N ASN A 28 17.70 7.82 -14.02
CA ASN A 28 16.63 6.82 -14.09
C ASN A 28 15.31 7.47 -13.68
N LEU A 29 14.32 7.35 -14.55
CA LEU A 29 12.97 7.87 -14.35
C LEU A 29 11.98 6.69 -14.36
N HIS A 30 11.75 5.97 -13.26
CA HIS A 30 12.11 6.25 -11.85
C HIS A 30 12.85 5.09 -11.19
N GLY A 31 13.34 5.30 -9.97
CA GLY A 31 13.80 4.25 -9.08
C GLY A 31 12.65 3.36 -8.59
N ALA A 32 12.95 2.11 -8.22
CA ALA A 32 11.93 1.14 -7.81
C ALA A 32 11.19 1.50 -6.50
N THR A 33 11.71 2.40 -5.65
CA THR A 33 10.94 2.91 -4.51
C THR A 33 9.99 4.02 -4.97
N GLY A 34 10.45 4.89 -5.88
CA GLY A 34 9.64 5.89 -6.57
C GLY A 34 10.44 7.14 -6.99
N ASP A 35 11.62 7.34 -6.40
CA ASP A 35 12.47 8.53 -6.57
C ASP A 35 12.89 8.77 -8.03
N ILE A 36 13.11 10.05 -8.38
CA ILE A 36 13.92 10.39 -9.55
C ILE A 36 15.38 10.08 -9.19
N ILE A 37 16.10 9.36 -10.04
CA ILE A 37 17.51 9.04 -9.80
C ILE A 37 18.37 9.91 -10.70
N LEU A 38 19.17 10.77 -10.08
CA LEU A 38 20.20 11.57 -10.74
C LEU A 38 21.52 10.78 -10.68
N LEU A 39 21.95 10.20 -11.81
CA LEU A 39 22.91 9.11 -11.83
C LEU A 39 24.35 9.59 -12.10
N GLY A 40 25.09 9.84 -11.02
CA GLY A 40 26.53 10.10 -11.07
C GLY A 40 26.89 11.58 -11.02
N THR A 41 27.59 11.96 -9.96
CA THR A 41 28.21 13.27 -9.72
C THR A 41 29.41 13.09 -8.79
N THR A 42 30.18 14.15 -8.52
CA THR A 42 31.30 14.14 -7.56
C THR A 42 30.87 14.68 -6.20
N SER A 43 31.65 14.38 -5.15
CA SER A 43 31.33 14.76 -3.77
C SER A 43 31.18 16.27 -3.59
N GLU A 44 32.00 17.06 -4.30
CA GLU A 44 32.01 18.52 -4.23
C GLU A 44 30.73 19.14 -4.79
N ASN A 45 30.06 18.44 -5.71
CA ASN A 45 28.82 18.89 -6.35
C ASN A 45 27.57 18.53 -5.55
N LEU A 46 27.65 17.68 -4.52
CA LEU A 46 26.46 17.21 -3.80
C LEU A 46 25.68 18.35 -3.14
N GLN A 47 26.35 19.19 -2.35
CA GLN A 47 25.69 20.30 -1.65
C GLN A 47 25.18 21.37 -2.63
N PRO A 48 25.98 21.89 -3.59
CA PRO A 48 25.49 22.87 -4.56
C PRO A 48 24.31 22.36 -5.42
N CYS A 49 24.31 21.06 -5.76
CA CYS A 49 23.20 20.43 -6.48
C CYS A 49 21.94 20.39 -5.62
N PHE A 50 22.05 20.01 -4.34
CA PHE A 50 20.92 19.99 -3.42
C PHE A 50 20.31 21.38 -3.22
N ASP A 51 21.14 22.39 -3.01
CA ASP A 51 20.68 23.78 -2.84
C ASP A 51 19.91 24.23 -4.09
N ALA A 52 20.44 23.98 -5.29
CA ALA A 52 19.78 24.33 -6.55
C ALA A 52 18.49 23.52 -6.81
N LEU A 53 18.46 22.22 -6.48
CA LEU A 53 17.23 21.42 -6.58
C LEU A 53 16.12 21.96 -5.68
N SER A 54 16.48 22.38 -4.46
CA SER A 54 15.53 22.91 -3.48
C SER A 54 15.06 24.31 -3.87
N ASP A 55 15.98 25.23 -4.13
CA ASP A 55 15.70 26.65 -4.33
C ASP A 55 15.14 26.94 -5.74
N GLU A 56 15.63 26.25 -6.77
CA GLU A 56 15.31 26.54 -8.17
C GLU A 56 14.25 25.58 -8.75
N ALA A 57 14.35 24.28 -8.42
CA ALA A 57 13.47 23.26 -8.99
C ALA A 57 12.30 22.85 -8.07
N GLY A 58 12.36 23.17 -6.78
CA GLY A 58 11.35 22.80 -5.79
C GLY A 58 11.31 21.30 -5.46
N PHE A 59 12.45 20.62 -5.53
CA PHE A 59 12.59 19.20 -5.20
C PHE A 59 13.53 18.99 -4.02
N ASP A 60 13.04 18.28 -3.01
CA ASP A 60 13.86 17.75 -1.93
C ASP A 60 14.39 16.34 -2.27
N LEU A 61 15.34 15.84 -1.47
CA LEU A 61 15.90 14.51 -1.56
C LEU A 61 14.92 13.43 -1.09
N GLY A 62 15.08 12.23 -1.66
CA GLY A 62 14.43 11.02 -1.19
C GLY A 62 15.14 10.36 -0.01
N GLY A 63 14.51 9.34 0.57
CA GLY A 63 15.06 8.62 1.73
C GLY A 63 16.00 7.47 1.37
N SER A 64 17.15 7.37 2.04
CA SER A 64 18.08 6.24 1.92
C SER A 64 18.70 5.85 3.29
N GLY A 65 19.22 4.62 3.43
CA GLY A 65 19.70 4.11 4.72
C GLY A 65 18.60 3.52 5.61
N SER A 66 18.76 3.62 6.94
CA SER A 66 17.83 3.11 7.96
C SER A 66 16.84 4.20 8.40
N VAL A 67 15.98 4.56 7.46
CA VAL A 67 14.97 5.64 7.53
C VAL A 67 13.64 5.14 6.98
N LEU A 68 12.61 5.97 7.08
CA LEU A 68 11.47 5.92 6.18
C LEU A 68 11.98 6.19 4.76
N ARG A 69 11.78 5.24 3.86
CA ARG A 69 12.04 5.48 2.43
C ARG A 69 10.87 6.23 1.84
N THR A 70 11.13 6.94 0.76
CA THR A 70 10.15 7.72 -0.01
C THR A 70 8.86 6.94 -0.23
N PRO A 71 7.73 7.38 0.34
CA PRO A 71 6.42 6.80 0.07
C PRO A 71 6.10 6.89 -1.43
N SER A 72 5.30 5.95 -1.93
CA SER A 72 4.83 5.98 -3.32
C SER A 72 3.43 5.41 -3.42
N CYS A 73 2.66 5.87 -4.41
CA CYS A 73 1.28 5.47 -4.60
C CYS A 73 0.94 5.18 -6.05
N CYS A 74 -0.15 4.45 -6.29
CA CYS A 74 -0.72 4.37 -7.64
C CYS A 74 -1.36 5.72 -8.06
N VAL A 75 -1.88 5.78 -9.29
CA VAL A 75 -2.51 6.97 -9.85
C VAL A 75 -3.78 7.40 -9.10
N GLY A 76 -4.41 6.48 -8.36
CA GLY A 76 -5.55 6.77 -7.51
C GLY A 76 -6.71 7.46 -8.22
N PRO A 77 -7.40 8.42 -7.55
CA PRO A 77 -8.58 9.06 -8.10
C PRO A 77 -8.28 9.99 -9.28
N ALA A 78 -7.02 10.35 -9.55
CA ALA A 78 -6.69 11.22 -10.67
C ALA A 78 -7.06 10.59 -12.03
N ARG A 79 -7.04 9.26 -12.14
CA ARG A 79 -7.38 8.58 -13.41
C ARG A 79 -7.90 7.14 -13.25
N CYS A 80 -8.34 6.73 -12.07
CA CYS A 80 -8.92 5.40 -11.86
C CYS A 80 -10.24 5.49 -11.10
N GLU A 81 -11.30 4.98 -11.74
CA GLU A 81 -12.66 4.89 -11.22
C GLU A 81 -12.83 3.84 -10.11
N TRP A 82 -11.83 2.97 -9.91
CA TRP A 82 -11.81 1.96 -8.87
C TRP A 82 -11.19 2.43 -7.55
N SER A 83 -10.57 3.61 -7.54
CA SER A 83 -9.89 4.11 -6.34
C SER A 83 -10.87 4.29 -5.19
N CYS A 84 -10.62 3.57 -4.09
CA CYS A 84 -11.42 3.65 -2.88
C CYS A 84 -10.94 4.77 -1.94
N ILE A 85 -9.70 5.20 -2.08
CA ILE A 85 -9.06 6.23 -1.26
C ILE A 85 -8.36 7.25 -2.15
N ASP A 86 -8.12 8.46 -1.66
CA ASP A 86 -7.24 9.42 -2.34
C ASP A 86 -5.79 9.06 -2.09
N THR A 87 -5.22 8.22 -2.96
CA THR A 87 -3.85 7.75 -2.78
C THR A 87 -2.82 8.85 -2.94
N LEU A 88 -3.14 9.91 -3.70
CA LEU A 88 -2.21 10.98 -4.01
C LEU A 88 -2.05 11.90 -2.79
N ASP A 89 -3.18 12.27 -2.19
CA ASP A 89 -3.25 13.09 -0.97
C ASP A 89 -2.60 12.37 0.21
N ILE A 90 -2.96 11.10 0.45
CA ILE A 90 -2.33 10.27 1.50
C ILE A 90 -0.81 10.20 1.31
N CYS A 91 -0.34 9.93 0.09
CA CYS A 91 1.10 9.83 -0.17
C CYS A 91 1.82 11.16 0.10
N ASN A 92 1.20 12.28 -0.28
CA ASN A 92 1.77 13.61 -0.08
C ASN A 92 1.81 13.97 1.41
N ASP A 93 0.67 13.85 2.10
CA ASP A 93 0.53 14.16 3.52
C ASP A 93 1.51 13.34 4.38
N LEU A 94 1.58 12.01 4.19
CA LEU A 94 2.50 11.18 4.96
C LEU A 94 3.97 11.49 4.65
N THR A 95 4.30 11.88 3.41
CA THR A 95 5.66 12.28 3.05
C THR A 95 6.05 13.57 3.77
N HIS A 96 5.14 14.55 3.87
CA HIS A 96 5.40 15.80 4.57
C HIS A 96 5.38 15.67 6.10
N GLU A 97 4.48 14.84 6.64
CA GLU A 97 4.39 14.56 8.08
C GLU A 97 5.69 13.97 8.63
N PHE A 98 6.28 13.03 7.89
CA PHE A 98 7.41 12.21 8.35
C PHE A 98 8.73 12.56 7.65
N GLN A 99 8.98 13.85 7.40
CA GLN A 99 10.23 14.32 6.79
C GLN A 99 11.45 13.98 7.65
N ASP A 100 11.34 14.13 8.98
CA ASP A 100 12.45 13.84 9.89
C ASP A 100 12.86 12.36 9.81
N GLU A 101 11.89 11.47 9.90
CA GLU A 101 12.09 10.03 9.81
C GLU A 101 12.57 9.57 8.42
N LEU A 102 12.35 10.38 7.38
CA LEU A 102 12.81 10.12 6.01
C LEU A 102 14.25 10.58 5.77
N HIS A 103 14.63 11.74 6.32
CA HIS A 103 15.96 12.33 6.11
C HIS A 103 16.99 11.92 7.16
N ARG A 104 16.58 11.57 8.38
CA ARG A 104 17.49 11.33 9.52
C ARG A 104 17.42 9.87 9.99
N PRO A 105 18.44 9.03 9.70
CA PRO A 105 18.44 7.63 10.09
C PRO A 105 18.48 7.45 11.60
N MET A 106 17.37 6.94 12.16
CA MET A 106 17.22 6.69 13.60
C MET A 106 16.87 5.23 13.90
N TRP A 107 16.31 4.51 12.93
CA TRP A 107 15.72 3.19 13.12
C TRP A 107 16.69 2.02 12.95
N PRO A 108 16.30 0.80 13.38
CA PRO A 108 17.12 -0.40 13.23
C PRO A 108 17.41 -0.75 11.77
N TYR A 109 16.47 -0.45 10.87
CA TYR A 109 16.68 -0.62 9.43
C TYR A 109 15.78 0.31 8.58
N LYS A 110 15.58 -0.02 7.31
CA LYS A 110 14.67 0.73 6.41
C LYS A 110 13.21 0.37 6.64
N PHE A 111 12.33 1.35 6.52
CA PHE A 111 10.88 1.20 6.50
C PHE A 111 10.29 1.78 5.21
N LYS A 112 9.20 1.21 4.70
CA LYS A 112 8.56 1.65 3.45
C LYS A 112 7.05 1.67 3.60
N ILE A 113 6.43 2.75 3.13
CA ILE A 113 4.98 2.87 2.96
C ILE A 113 4.67 2.90 1.47
N LYS A 114 3.65 2.15 1.04
CA LYS A 114 3.11 2.23 -0.32
C LYS A 114 1.60 2.19 -0.30
N ILE A 115 0.98 2.96 -1.19
CA ILE A 115 -0.46 3.20 -1.20
C ILE A 115 -1.09 2.77 -2.53
N SER A 116 -2.00 1.81 -2.47
CA SER A 116 -2.79 1.35 -3.61
C SER A 116 -4.26 1.66 -3.39
N GLY A 117 -4.92 2.23 -4.41
CA GLY A 117 -6.32 2.67 -4.32
C GLY A 117 -7.34 1.53 -4.25
N CYS A 118 -6.97 0.32 -4.67
CA CYS A 118 -7.80 -0.87 -4.62
C CYS A 118 -6.96 -2.16 -4.58
N PRO A 119 -7.57 -3.36 -4.39
CA PRO A 119 -6.86 -4.63 -4.30
C PRO A 119 -6.13 -5.10 -5.58
N ASN A 120 -6.30 -4.42 -6.73
CA ASN A 120 -5.44 -4.66 -7.90
C ASN A 120 -3.96 -4.28 -7.63
N ASP A 121 -3.72 -3.48 -6.59
CA ASP A 121 -2.40 -3.16 -6.06
C ASP A 121 -1.36 -2.70 -7.12
N CYS A 122 -1.70 -1.68 -7.91
CA CYS A 122 -0.89 -1.24 -9.05
C CYS A 122 0.52 -0.72 -8.68
N VAL A 123 0.80 -0.37 -7.41
CA VAL A 123 2.16 -0.01 -6.94
C VAL A 123 2.89 -1.19 -6.28
N ALA A 124 2.27 -2.37 -6.28
CA ALA A 124 2.72 -3.60 -5.63
C ALA A 124 3.11 -3.38 -4.17
N ALA A 125 2.24 -2.66 -3.45
CA ALA A 125 2.41 -2.29 -2.06
C ALA A 125 2.60 -3.53 -1.18
N ILE A 126 1.77 -4.57 -1.35
CA ILE A 126 1.80 -5.79 -0.50
C ILE A 126 3.17 -6.49 -0.49
N ALA A 127 3.91 -6.40 -1.60
CA ALA A 127 5.19 -7.07 -1.78
C ALA A 127 6.40 -6.17 -1.50
N ARG A 128 6.24 -4.84 -1.59
CA ARG A 128 7.37 -3.89 -1.67
C ARG A 128 7.37 -2.82 -0.57
N ALA A 129 6.44 -2.90 0.37
CA ALA A 129 6.37 -2.00 1.52
C ALA A 129 6.30 -2.76 2.84
N ASP A 130 6.91 -2.20 3.88
CA ASP A 130 6.76 -2.68 5.24
C ASP A 130 5.32 -2.49 5.70
N MET A 131 4.69 -1.36 5.39
CA MET A 131 3.32 -1.04 5.79
C MET A 131 2.47 -0.57 4.59
N PRO A 132 1.88 -1.52 3.84
CA PRO A 132 0.98 -1.20 2.74
C PRO A 132 -0.36 -0.61 3.20
N ILE A 133 -0.86 0.36 2.45
CA ILE A 133 -2.23 0.87 2.53
C ILE A 133 -2.96 0.46 1.26
N ILE A 134 -3.94 -0.43 1.34
CA ILE A 134 -4.68 -0.94 0.16
C ILE A 134 -6.15 -0.60 0.30
N GLY A 135 -6.64 0.30 -0.55
CA GLY A 135 -8.03 0.75 -0.56
C GLY A 135 -9.02 -0.40 -0.74
N THR A 136 -10.16 -0.30 -0.07
CA THR A 136 -11.25 -1.26 -0.13
C THR A 136 -12.58 -0.59 0.24
N TRP A 137 -13.66 -1.35 0.24
CA TRP A 137 -14.98 -0.93 0.71
C TRP A 137 -15.55 -2.00 1.66
N ARG A 138 -16.54 -1.63 2.48
CA ARG A 138 -17.16 -2.57 3.44
C ARG A 138 -18.66 -2.76 3.27
N ASP A 139 -19.29 -1.94 2.44
CA ASP A 139 -20.65 -2.11 1.97
C ASP A 139 -20.68 -3.01 0.72
N TYR A 140 -21.71 -2.84 -0.11
CA TYR A 140 -22.03 -3.75 -1.20
C TYR A 140 -21.48 -3.29 -2.55
N LEU A 141 -21.17 -4.26 -3.42
CA LEU A 141 -20.88 -3.98 -4.82
C LEU A 141 -22.08 -3.29 -5.47
N ARG A 142 -21.81 -2.25 -6.26
CA ARG A 142 -22.83 -1.56 -7.05
C ARG A 142 -22.87 -2.18 -8.44
N VAL A 143 -24.04 -2.66 -8.83
CA VAL A 143 -24.28 -3.34 -10.11
C VAL A 143 -25.33 -2.57 -10.90
N ASP A 144 -24.94 -2.12 -12.09
CA ASP A 144 -25.85 -1.61 -13.10
C ASP A 144 -26.28 -2.77 -14.02
N GLN A 145 -27.48 -3.29 -13.80
CA GLN A 145 -28.00 -4.44 -14.54
C GLN A 145 -28.22 -4.14 -16.03
N ASP A 146 -28.47 -2.88 -16.41
CA ASP A 146 -28.61 -2.50 -17.82
C ASP A 146 -27.27 -2.64 -18.53
N GLU A 147 -26.18 -2.19 -17.90
CA GLU A 147 -24.84 -2.39 -18.45
C GLU A 147 -24.45 -3.87 -18.48
N VAL A 148 -24.78 -4.67 -17.43
CA VAL A 148 -24.56 -6.13 -17.47
C VAL A 148 -25.24 -6.77 -18.67
N ARG A 149 -26.52 -6.44 -18.91
CA ARG A 149 -27.27 -6.94 -20.08
C ARG A 149 -26.61 -6.55 -21.40
N LYS A 150 -26.07 -5.33 -21.52
CA LYS A 150 -25.34 -4.91 -22.72
C LYS A 150 -24.06 -5.73 -22.95
N TYR A 151 -23.32 -6.08 -21.89
CA TYR A 151 -22.18 -6.99 -22.02
C TYR A 151 -22.61 -8.34 -22.58
N VAL A 152 -23.61 -8.97 -21.96
CA VAL A 152 -24.09 -10.31 -22.35
C VAL A 152 -24.66 -10.30 -23.78
N ALA A 153 -25.50 -9.32 -24.12
CA ALA A 153 -26.04 -9.17 -25.47
C ALA A 153 -24.96 -8.89 -26.52
N GLY A 154 -23.84 -8.28 -26.12
CA GLY A 154 -22.65 -8.09 -26.95
C GLY A 154 -21.80 -9.36 -27.14
N GLY A 155 -22.24 -10.52 -26.64
CA GLY A 155 -21.54 -11.80 -26.77
C GLY A 155 -20.50 -12.07 -25.66
N PHE A 156 -20.52 -11.30 -24.57
CA PHE A 156 -19.64 -11.54 -23.43
C PHE A 156 -20.09 -12.77 -22.63
N ASP A 157 -19.21 -13.78 -22.51
CA ASP A 157 -19.48 -15.01 -21.75
C ASP A 157 -19.35 -14.76 -20.24
N ILE A 158 -20.40 -14.18 -19.65
CA ILE A 158 -20.44 -13.85 -18.21
C ILE A 158 -20.24 -15.08 -17.31
N GLN A 159 -20.70 -16.25 -17.75
CA GLN A 159 -20.59 -17.48 -16.97
C GLN A 159 -19.13 -17.91 -16.83
N ARG A 160 -18.42 -18.02 -17.95
CA ARG A 160 -17.02 -18.46 -17.95
C ARG A 160 -16.06 -17.39 -17.47
N GLU A 161 -16.28 -16.13 -17.83
CA GLU A 161 -15.30 -15.07 -17.61
C GLU A 161 -15.45 -14.35 -16.26
N VAL A 162 -16.63 -14.39 -15.65
CA VAL A 162 -16.90 -13.69 -14.38
C VAL A 162 -17.32 -14.65 -13.27
N ILE A 163 -18.35 -15.47 -13.50
CA ILE A 163 -18.96 -16.30 -12.44
C ILE A 163 -18.03 -17.44 -12.05
N ALA A 164 -17.60 -18.25 -13.01
CA ALA A 164 -16.70 -19.38 -12.78
C ALA A 164 -15.33 -18.95 -12.21
N MET A 165 -14.96 -17.68 -12.38
CA MET A 165 -13.70 -17.11 -11.91
C MET A 165 -13.82 -16.40 -10.54
N CYS A 166 -15.03 -16.31 -9.98
CA CYS A 166 -15.21 -15.73 -8.65
C CYS A 166 -14.59 -16.67 -7.58
N PRO A 167 -13.62 -16.22 -6.79
CA PRO A 167 -12.88 -17.10 -5.88
C PRO A 167 -13.71 -17.67 -4.72
N THR A 168 -14.90 -17.10 -4.47
CA THR A 168 -15.81 -17.52 -3.39
C THR A 168 -17.19 -17.92 -3.90
N TRP A 169 -17.38 -18.03 -5.21
CA TRP A 169 -18.69 -18.32 -5.82
C TRP A 169 -19.81 -17.38 -5.33
N ALA A 170 -19.46 -16.11 -5.10
CA ALA A 170 -20.36 -15.07 -4.63
C ALA A 170 -21.24 -14.47 -5.74
N LEU A 171 -21.05 -14.88 -7.00
CA LEU A 171 -21.76 -14.35 -8.16
C LEU A 171 -22.60 -15.44 -8.81
N ASP A 172 -23.76 -15.07 -9.31
CA ASP A 172 -24.66 -15.94 -10.09
C ASP A 172 -25.36 -15.15 -11.18
N TRP A 173 -25.60 -15.75 -12.34
CA TRP A 173 -26.32 -15.12 -13.46
C TRP A 173 -27.63 -15.85 -13.70
N ASP A 174 -28.72 -15.14 -13.49
CA ASP A 174 -30.06 -15.63 -13.78
C ASP A 174 -30.36 -15.36 -15.26
N GLU A 175 -30.25 -16.39 -16.09
CA GLU A 175 -30.51 -16.26 -17.53
C GLU A 175 -31.97 -15.91 -17.85
N LYS A 176 -32.92 -16.31 -17.00
CA LYS A 176 -34.35 -16.00 -17.23
C LYS A 176 -34.66 -14.55 -16.87
N ALA A 177 -34.13 -14.08 -15.74
CA ALA A 177 -34.32 -12.70 -15.29
C ALA A 177 -33.35 -11.71 -15.97
N GLN A 178 -32.30 -12.21 -16.66
CA GLN A 178 -31.21 -11.41 -17.21
C GLN A 178 -30.58 -10.51 -16.14
N GLU A 179 -30.25 -11.12 -15.00
CA GLU A 179 -29.83 -10.40 -13.78
C GLU A 179 -28.61 -11.05 -13.11
N LEU A 180 -27.59 -10.23 -12.79
CA LEU A 180 -26.42 -10.65 -12.03
C LEU A 180 -26.73 -10.54 -10.54
N LYS A 181 -26.77 -11.68 -9.85
CA LYS A 181 -26.95 -11.77 -8.40
C LYS A 181 -25.59 -11.83 -7.71
N VAL A 182 -25.49 -11.13 -6.58
CA VAL A 182 -24.27 -11.05 -5.77
C VAL A 182 -24.62 -11.41 -4.33
N LYS A 183 -23.99 -12.46 -3.80
CA LYS A 183 -23.97 -12.78 -2.36
C LYS A 183 -22.89 -11.91 -1.72
N GLN A 184 -23.28 -10.72 -1.30
CA GLN A 184 -22.34 -9.66 -0.92
C GLN A 184 -21.46 -10.06 0.27
N GLU A 185 -22.02 -10.84 1.20
CA GLU A 185 -21.37 -11.32 2.41
C GLU A 185 -20.21 -12.29 2.10
N GLU A 186 -20.29 -13.01 0.98
CA GLU A 186 -19.26 -13.93 0.50
C GLU A 186 -18.21 -13.23 -0.38
N CYS A 187 -18.39 -11.94 -0.68
CA CYS A 187 -17.48 -11.19 -1.52
C CYS A 187 -16.18 -10.84 -0.78
N VAL A 188 -15.06 -11.42 -1.25
CA VAL A 188 -13.71 -11.10 -0.75
C VAL A 188 -13.08 -9.89 -1.44
N ARG A 189 -13.84 -9.16 -2.28
CA ARG A 189 -13.41 -7.90 -2.93
C ARG A 189 -12.14 -8.03 -3.77
N CYS A 190 -11.99 -9.17 -4.46
CA CYS A 190 -10.81 -9.49 -5.28
C CYS A 190 -10.67 -8.66 -6.58
N MET A 191 -11.57 -7.71 -6.85
CA MET A 191 -11.65 -6.89 -8.07
C MET A 191 -11.98 -7.61 -9.38
N HIS A 192 -11.95 -8.94 -9.46
CA HIS A 192 -12.10 -9.67 -10.73
C HIS A 192 -13.34 -9.25 -11.53
N CYS A 193 -14.53 -9.29 -10.93
CA CYS A 193 -15.77 -8.93 -11.62
C CYS A 193 -15.81 -7.46 -12.07
N ILE A 194 -15.28 -6.55 -11.25
CA ILE A 194 -15.12 -5.12 -11.60
C ILE A 194 -14.18 -4.97 -12.80
N ASN A 195 -13.03 -5.65 -12.78
CA ASN A 195 -12.04 -5.58 -13.85
C ASN A 195 -12.60 -6.08 -15.19
N ARG A 196 -13.47 -7.10 -15.16
CA ARG A 196 -14.11 -7.66 -16.36
C ARG A 196 -15.27 -6.83 -16.89
N MET A 197 -16.03 -6.18 -16.00
CA MET A 197 -17.21 -5.39 -16.39
C MET A 197 -17.21 -4.01 -15.73
N PRO A 198 -16.21 -3.15 -15.99
CA PRO A 198 -16.00 -1.89 -15.25
C PRO A 198 -17.10 -0.85 -15.46
N LYS A 199 -17.85 -0.93 -16.57
CA LYS A 199 -19.03 -0.08 -16.78
C LYS A 199 -20.21 -0.48 -15.90
N ALA A 200 -20.33 -1.78 -15.59
CA ALA A 200 -21.48 -2.35 -14.90
C ALA A 200 -21.25 -2.50 -13.39
N ILE A 201 -20.05 -2.89 -12.96
CA ILE A 201 -19.76 -3.20 -11.56
C ILE A 201 -18.77 -2.18 -11.01
N ARG A 202 -19.11 -1.58 -9.86
CA ARG A 202 -18.25 -0.62 -9.16
C ARG A 202 -18.00 -1.04 -7.71
N PRO A 203 -16.88 -0.61 -7.11
CA PRO A 203 -16.71 -0.64 -5.66
C PRO A 203 -17.89 0.02 -4.94
N GLY A 204 -18.12 -0.43 -3.71
CA GLY A 204 -19.08 0.19 -2.79
C GLY A 204 -18.73 1.65 -2.47
N VAL A 205 -19.62 2.29 -1.71
CA VAL A 205 -19.52 3.69 -1.30
C VAL A 205 -18.91 3.87 0.08
N GLU A 206 -19.03 2.88 0.97
CA GLU A 206 -18.37 2.89 2.28
C GLU A 206 -16.92 2.45 2.16
N ARG A 207 -16.10 3.39 1.69
CA ARG A 207 -14.69 3.17 1.37
C ARG A 207 -13.77 3.41 2.57
N GLY A 208 -12.60 2.80 2.50
CA GLY A 208 -11.50 2.87 3.46
C GLY A 208 -10.30 2.09 2.92
N ALA A 209 -9.41 1.63 3.79
CA ALA A 209 -8.28 0.79 3.40
C ALA A 209 -8.06 -0.38 4.36
N THR A 210 -7.53 -1.48 3.84
CA THR A 210 -6.86 -2.49 4.63
C THR A 210 -5.41 -2.06 4.86
N ILE A 211 -4.98 -2.05 6.12
CA ILE A 211 -3.60 -1.80 6.51
C ILE A 211 -2.91 -3.14 6.70
N LEU A 212 -1.77 -3.33 6.04
CA LEU A 212 -0.97 -4.55 6.12
C LEU A 212 0.40 -4.24 6.73
N ILE A 213 1.13 -5.28 7.14
CA ILE A 213 2.48 -5.12 7.71
C ILE A 213 3.40 -6.28 7.33
N GLY A 214 4.70 -6.02 7.19
CA GLY A 214 5.78 -7.01 7.17
C GLY A 214 6.48 -7.27 5.83
N GLY A 215 6.05 -6.63 4.73
CA GLY A 215 6.54 -6.92 3.39
C GLY A 215 8.05 -6.69 3.19
N LYS A 216 8.74 -7.69 2.65
CA LYS A 216 10.18 -7.61 2.37
C LYS A 216 10.69 -8.61 1.33
N ALA A 217 11.81 -8.23 0.72
CA ALA A 217 12.65 -9.11 -0.08
C ALA A 217 13.36 -10.19 0.79
N PRO A 218 13.99 -11.21 0.18
CA PRO A 218 14.47 -12.40 0.90
C PRO A 218 15.39 -12.16 2.10
N ILE A 219 16.37 -11.28 2.00
CA ILE A 219 17.42 -11.18 3.04
C ILE A 219 16.85 -10.59 4.35
N ILE A 220 17.03 -11.21 5.53
CA ILE A 220 17.79 -12.47 5.80
C ILE A 220 16.85 -13.69 5.84
N LYS A 221 15.66 -13.59 6.44
CA LYS A 221 14.81 -14.75 6.79
C LYS A 221 13.79 -15.19 5.74
N GLY A 222 14.02 -14.89 4.46
CA GLY A 222 13.09 -15.19 3.38
C GLY A 222 12.21 -14.00 3.00
N ALA A 223 11.52 -14.15 1.87
CA ALA A 223 10.64 -13.11 1.34
C ALA A 223 9.31 -13.16 2.07
N LEU A 224 8.78 -12.00 2.43
CA LEU A 224 7.48 -11.86 3.06
C LEU A 224 6.60 -10.97 2.18
N LEU A 225 5.39 -11.43 1.89
CA LEU A 225 4.29 -10.53 1.57
C LEU A 225 3.71 -10.03 2.90
N SER A 226 3.26 -8.77 2.90
CA SER A 226 2.59 -8.22 4.07
C SER A 226 1.29 -8.97 4.36
N TRP A 227 0.98 -9.17 5.63
CA TRP A 227 -0.29 -9.76 6.09
C TRP A 227 -1.21 -8.68 6.67
N VAL A 228 -2.49 -9.01 6.81
CA VAL A 228 -3.52 -8.08 7.31
C VAL A 228 -3.25 -7.70 8.76
N LEU A 229 -3.15 -6.40 9.05
CA LEU A 229 -3.06 -5.84 10.39
C LEU A 229 -4.40 -5.22 10.81
N VAL A 230 -4.92 -4.28 10.01
CA VAL A 230 -6.23 -3.67 10.23
C VAL A 230 -7.07 -3.95 8.98
N PRO A 231 -8.12 -4.80 9.06
CA PRO A 231 -8.90 -5.16 7.87
C PRO A 231 -9.58 -3.97 7.19
N PHE A 232 -9.99 -2.97 7.98
CA PHE A 232 -10.63 -1.76 7.49
C PHE A 232 -10.33 -0.58 8.42
N MET A 233 -9.76 0.48 7.85
CA MET A 233 -9.52 1.78 8.46
C MET A 233 -10.10 2.86 7.55
N LYS A 234 -10.76 3.87 8.13
CA LYS A 234 -11.17 5.06 7.36
C LYS A 234 -9.92 5.89 7.08
N MET A 235 -9.71 6.24 5.82
CA MET A 235 -8.55 7.04 5.39
C MET A 235 -9.01 8.46 5.08
N GLU A 236 -9.36 9.20 6.12
CA GLU A 236 -9.83 10.59 6.03
C GLU A 236 -8.75 11.54 6.56
N PRO A 237 -8.46 12.66 5.87
CA PRO A 237 -7.52 13.66 6.36
C PRO A 237 -7.91 14.17 7.76
N PRO A 238 -6.95 14.42 8.67
CA PRO A 238 -5.49 14.41 8.47
C PRO A 238 -4.83 13.04 8.72
N TYR A 239 -5.58 11.94 8.55
CA TYR A 239 -5.13 10.55 8.67
C TYR A 239 -4.57 10.18 10.04
N THR A 240 -5.06 10.83 11.10
CA THR A 240 -4.58 10.67 12.49
C THR A 240 -4.50 9.22 12.92
N GLU A 241 -5.55 8.42 12.68
CA GLU A 241 -5.59 7.01 13.09
C GLU A 241 -4.43 6.19 12.48
N PHE A 242 -4.13 6.42 11.19
CA PHE A 242 -2.99 5.77 10.53
C PHE A 242 -1.65 6.28 11.07
N LYS A 243 -1.50 7.60 11.23
CA LYS A 243 -0.26 8.22 11.72
C LYS A 243 0.08 7.76 13.14
N GLU A 244 -0.90 7.71 14.04
CA GLU A 244 -0.72 7.20 15.39
C GLU A 244 -0.33 5.72 15.41
N LEU A 245 -0.99 4.90 14.57
CA LEU A 245 -0.61 3.49 14.44
C LEU A 245 0.83 3.33 13.90
N ALA A 246 1.21 4.10 12.88
CA ALA A 246 2.55 4.06 12.31
C ALA A 246 3.62 4.42 13.35
N ARG A 247 3.44 5.53 14.08
CA ARG A 247 4.34 5.94 15.17
C ARG A 247 4.47 4.88 16.25
N LYS A 248 3.34 4.31 16.69
CA LYS A 248 3.33 3.25 17.70
C LYS A 248 4.10 2.00 17.24
N ILE A 249 3.96 1.62 15.97
CA ILE A 249 4.72 0.53 15.35
C ILE A 249 6.22 0.87 15.34
N TRP A 250 6.58 2.11 14.98
CA TRP A 250 7.97 2.54 14.91
C TRP A 250 8.62 2.60 16.29
N GLU A 251 7.96 3.16 17.29
CA GLU A 251 8.43 3.15 18.69
C GLU A 251 8.72 1.72 19.16
N TRP A 252 7.78 0.80 18.93
CA TRP A 252 7.98 -0.60 19.29
C TRP A 252 9.12 -1.26 18.51
N TRP A 253 9.21 -0.99 17.20
CA TRP A 253 10.26 -1.56 16.34
C TRP A 253 11.64 -1.01 16.67
N ASP A 254 11.74 0.27 16.99
CA ASP A 254 12.99 0.94 17.37
C ASP A 254 13.57 0.35 18.65
N GLU A 255 12.74 0.21 19.69
CA GLU A 255 13.15 -0.34 20.98
C GLU A 255 13.52 -1.84 20.92
N ASN A 256 12.82 -2.62 20.07
CA ASN A 256 12.94 -4.08 20.08
C ASN A 256 13.71 -4.67 18.90
N GLY A 257 13.96 -3.87 17.86
CA GLY A 257 14.58 -4.28 16.62
C GLY A 257 16.09 -4.49 16.77
N ARG A 258 16.61 -5.57 16.21
CA ARG A 258 18.06 -5.74 16.08
C ARG A 258 18.59 -4.89 14.93
N THR A 259 19.88 -4.60 14.96
CA THR A 259 20.57 -3.95 13.84
C THR A 259 20.24 -4.66 12.52
N ARG A 260 19.70 -3.89 11.57
CA ARG A 260 19.30 -4.35 10.23
C ARG A 260 18.19 -5.41 10.22
N GLU A 261 17.34 -5.44 11.24
CA GLU A 261 16.15 -6.29 11.28
C GLU A 261 14.92 -5.51 10.78
N ARG A 262 14.20 -6.07 9.79
CA ARG A 262 12.96 -5.45 9.29
C ARG A 262 11.80 -5.71 10.24
N VAL A 263 10.79 -4.83 10.24
CA VAL A 263 9.61 -4.98 11.11
C VAL A 263 8.92 -6.35 10.95
N GLY A 264 8.85 -6.88 9.72
CA GLY A 264 8.31 -8.23 9.48
C GLY A 264 9.10 -9.33 10.19
N GLU A 265 10.43 -9.25 10.20
CA GLU A 265 11.31 -10.22 10.87
C GLU A 265 11.24 -10.07 12.40
N LEU A 266 11.08 -8.85 12.90
CA LEU A 266 10.83 -8.60 14.31
C LEU A 266 9.51 -9.26 14.76
N ILE A 267 8.44 -9.10 13.97
CA ILE A 267 7.14 -9.70 14.27
C ILE A 267 7.21 -11.23 14.20
N GLU A 268 7.96 -11.82 13.26
CA GLU A 268 8.21 -13.26 13.26
C GLU A 268 8.99 -13.72 14.50
N ARG A 269 9.96 -12.93 14.96
CA ARG A 269 10.80 -13.27 16.11
C ARG A 269 10.07 -13.16 17.44
N LEU A 270 9.35 -12.07 17.67
CA LEU A 270 8.63 -11.81 18.93
C LEU A 270 7.19 -12.34 18.91
N GLY A 271 6.65 -12.59 17.73
CA GLY A 271 5.33 -13.18 17.52
C GLY A 271 4.22 -12.14 17.39
N MET A 272 3.30 -12.43 16.46
CA MET A 272 2.12 -11.61 16.18
C MET A 272 1.30 -11.26 17.41
N ALA A 273 1.14 -12.23 18.33
CA ALA A 273 0.33 -12.03 19.52
C ALA A 273 0.91 -10.96 20.46
N GLN A 274 2.24 -10.84 20.55
CA GLN A 274 2.88 -9.77 21.30
C GLN A 274 2.70 -8.45 20.56
N PHE A 275 3.05 -8.41 19.28
CA PHE A 275 2.90 -7.21 18.45
C PHE A 275 1.48 -6.61 18.52
N LEU A 276 0.44 -7.44 18.37
CA LEU A 276 -0.96 -6.98 18.47
C LEU A 276 -1.30 -6.40 19.86
N ARG A 277 -0.78 -6.98 20.95
CA ARG A 277 -0.98 -6.43 22.30
C ARG A 277 -0.34 -5.06 22.44
N GLU A 278 0.90 -4.91 22.00
CA GLU A 278 1.61 -3.63 22.04
C GLU A 278 0.86 -2.59 21.21
N MET A 279 0.36 -2.97 20.03
CA MET A 279 -0.43 -2.07 19.19
C MET A 279 -1.84 -1.77 19.75
N GLY A 280 -2.31 -2.51 20.77
CA GLY A 280 -3.67 -2.37 21.29
C GLY A 280 -4.75 -2.94 20.36
N LEU A 281 -4.37 -3.86 19.47
CA LEU A 281 -5.25 -4.46 18.48
C LEU A 281 -5.75 -5.82 18.95
N LYS A 282 -7.06 -6.06 18.85
CA LYS A 282 -7.66 -7.35 19.16
C LYS A 282 -7.37 -8.35 18.02
N PRO A 283 -6.86 -9.56 18.31
CA PRO A 283 -6.71 -10.59 17.29
C PRO A 283 -8.08 -11.01 16.75
N ILE A 284 -8.19 -11.06 15.42
CA ILE A 284 -9.40 -11.44 14.69
C ILE A 284 -9.04 -12.42 13.56
N PRO A 285 -9.99 -13.27 13.10
CA PRO A 285 -9.72 -14.30 12.10
C PRO A 285 -9.11 -13.78 10.79
N GLN A 286 -9.45 -12.56 10.38
CA GLN A 286 -8.97 -11.93 9.14
C GLN A 286 -7.46 -11.68 9.12
N MET A 287 -6.80 -11.70 10.28
CA MET A 287 -5.34 -11.53 10.39
C MET A 287 -4.56 -12.82 10.03
N VAL A 288 -5.24 -13.97 9.89
CA VAL A 288 -4.60 -15.25 9.59
C VAL A 288 -5.25 -15.93 8.39
N PHE A 289 -4.43 -16.54 7.53
CA PHE A 289 -4.95 -17.39 6.44
C PHE A 289 -5.58 -18.68 6.97
N ARG A 290 -4.97 -19.27 8.01
CA ARG A 290 -5.48 -20.42 8.74
C ARG A 290 -4.99 -20.41 10.19
N PRO A 291 -5.72 -21.01 11.14
CA PRO A 291 -5.21 -21.25 12.47
C PRO A 291 -3.93 -22.09 12.45
N ARG A 292 -3.13 -21.98 13.51
CA ARG A 292 -1.94 -22.81 13.67
C ARG A 292 -2.32 -24.30 13.70
N SER A 293 -1.50 -25.14 13.08
CA SER A 293 -1.68 -26.60 13.08
C SER A 293 -0.96 -27.32 14.22
N ASN A 294 -0.01 -26.66 14.88
CA ASN A 294 0.76 -27.25 15.98
C ASN A 294 0.24 -26.78 17.35
N PRO A 295 0.31 -27.63 18.40
CA PRO A 295 -0.33 -27.37 19.68
C PRO A 295 0.52 -26.53 20.67
N TYR A 296 1.65 -25.94 20.25
CA TYR A 296 2.57 -25.21 21.15
C TYR A 296 2.05 -23.81 21.53
N VAL A 297 0.90 -23.74 22.18
CA VAL A 297 0.22 -22.49 22.57
C VAL A 297 0.84 -21.91 23.83
N PHE A 298 1.35 -20.69 23.72
CA PHE A 298 1.87 -19.93 24.85
C PHE A 298 0.73 -19.16 25.53
N TRP A 299 0.66 -19.28 26.86
CA TRP A 299 -0.26 -18.51 27.69
C TRP A 299 0.52 -17.44 28.46
N PRO A 300 0.09 -16.17 28.36
CA PRO A 300 0.64 -15.10 29.18
C PRO A 300 0.50 -15.43 30.68
N PRO A 301 1.47 -15.06 31.54
CA PRO A 301 1.41 -15.36 32.96
C PRO A 301 0.08 -14.99 33.63
N GLU A 302 -0.49 -13.85 33.27
CA GLU A 302 -1.77 -13.34 33.79
C GLU A 302 -3.00 -14.17 33.38
N LYS A 303 -2.89 -15.01 32.34
CA LYS A 303 -3.94 -15.91 31.87
C LYS A 303 -3.68 -17.38 32.21
N ARG A 304 -2.57 -17.69 32.87
CA ARG A 304 -2.36 -19.04 33.40
C ARG A 304 -3.37 -19.24 34.52
N ARG A 305 -4.28 -20.21 34.37
CA ARG A 305 -5.14 -20.65 35.47
C ARG A 305 -4.22 -20.99 36.65
N LYS A 306 -4.51 -20.42 37.83
CA LYS A 306 -4.01 -20.98 39.08
C LYS A 306 -4.53 -22.41 39.24
#